data_AF-A0A7J0HCQ5-F1
#
_entry.id   AF-A0A7J0HCQ5-F1
#
_cell.length_a   1.000
_cell.length_b   1.000
_cell.length_c   1.000
_cell.angle_alpha   90.00
_cell.angle_beta   90.00
_cell.angle_gamma   90.00
#
_symmetry.space_group_name_H-M   'P 1'
#
loop_
_entity.id
_entity.type
_entity.pdbx_description
1 polymer ?
#
loop_
_entity_poly.entity_id
_entity_poly.type
_entity_poly.pdbx_seq_one_letter_code
_entity_poly.pdbx_strand_id
1 'polypeptide(L)'
;MEMLNKYIATRTHVDGAPQESDFELKTEKFLLSVEAGSNDVVVKTLYVSIDPYQINRMKSFSSSQKASSFAVGITPGEVSHFT
;
A
#
# COMPACT_ATOMS: atom_id res chain seq x y z
N MET A 1 -19.60 -10.89 -3.17
CA MET A 1 -19.96 -10.77 -1.73
C MET A 1 -19.24 -9.55 -1.18
N GLU A 2 -19.93 -8.63 -0.51
CA GLU A 2 -19.29 -7.45 0.10
C GLU A 2 -18.75 -7.78 1.49
N MET A 3 -17.54 -7.32 1.80
CA MET A 3 -16.84 -7.53 3.06
C MET A 3 -16.26 -6.20 3.57
N LEU A 4 -15.97 -6.13 4.87
CA LEU A 4 -15.16 -5.04 5.42
C LEU A 4 -13.67 -5.39 5.31
N ASN A 5 -12.90 -4.51 4.67
CA ASN A 5 -11.45 -4.61 4.53
C ASN A 5 -10.78 -3.55 5.42
N LYS A 6 -9.86 -4.00 6.28
CA LYS A 6 -9.05 -3.12 7.13
C LYS A 6 -7.66 -2.99 6.54
N TYR A 7 -7.16 -1.77 6.42
CA TYR A 7 -5.81 -1.52 5.89
C TYR A 7 -5.15 -0.33 6.58
N ILE A 8 -3.82 -0.32 6.54
CA ILE A 8 -3.02 0.80 7.03
C ILE A 8 -2.62 1.67 5.84
N ALA A 9 -2.87 2.97 5.94
CA ALA A 9 -2.46 3.97 4.95
C ALA A 9 -1.44 4.93 5.55
N THR A 10 -0.57 5.49 4.72
CA THR A 10 0.25 6.65 5.09
C THR A 10 -0.59 7.92 4.93
N ARG A 11 -0.59 8.80 5.94
CA ARG A 11 -1.34 10.07 5.88
C ARG A 11 -0.65 11.10 5.01
N THR A 12 0.67 11.12 5.07
CA THR A 12 1.54 12.03 4.33
C THR A 12 2.82 11.29 3.95
N HIS A 13 3.68 11.93 3.15
CA HIS A 13 5.02 11.41 2.89
C HIS A 13 5.87 11.44 4.17
N VAL A 14 6.69 10.42 4.37
CA VAL A 14 7.55 10.24 5.55
C VAL A 14 9.01 10.54 5.19
N ASP A 15 9.40 11.81 5.28
CA ASP A 15 10.76 12.24 4.92
C ASP A 15 11.79 12.05 6.05
N GLY A 16 11.33 11.76 7.27
CA GLY A 16 12.13 11.47 8.46
C GLY A 16 12.06 10.00 8.92
N ALA A 17 12.24 9.80 10.23
CA ALA A 17 11.97 8.52 10.86
C ALA A 17 10.45 8.32 11.00
N PRO A 18 9.91 7.13 10.68
CA PRO A 18 8.47 6.89 10.75
C PRO A 18 7.99 6.91 12.20
N GLN A 19 6.83 7.52 12.42
CA GLN A 19 6.10 7.54 13.67
C GLN A 19 4.72 6.92 13.49
N GLU A 20 4.12 6.42 14.57
CA GLU A 20 2.76 5.86 14.51
C GLU A 20 1.73 6.87 13.96
N SER A 21 1.92 8.16 14.20
CA SER A 21 1.06 9.25 13.72
C SER A 21 1.08 9.45 12.21
N ASP A 22 2.10 8.94 11.51
CA ASP A 22 2.23 9.00 10.05
C ASP A 22 1.27 8.02 9.37
N PHE A 23 0.72 7.07 10.13
CA PHE A 23 -0.15 6.02 9.64
C PHE A 23 -1.58 6.17 10.17
N GLU A 24 -2.52 5.57 9.45
CA GLU A 24 -3.89 5.45 9.89
C GLU A 24 -4.50 4.10 9.52
N LEU A 25 -5.34 3.58 10.42
CA LEU A 25 -6.15 2.40 10.18
C LEU A 25 -7.47 2.83 9.53
N LYS A 26 -7.66 2.40 8.28
CA LYS A 26 -8.90 2.62 7.53
C LYS A 26 -9.69 1.31 7.45
N THR A 27 -11.02 1.44 7.35
CA THR A 27 -11.93 0.32 7.11
C THR A 27 -12.86 0.70 5.96
N GLU A 28 -12.87 -0.10 4.91
CA GLU A 28 -13.67 0.14 3.71
C GLU A 28 -14.42 -1.11 3.29
N LYS A 29 -15.48 -0.91 2.50
CA LYS A 29 -16.22 -2.02 1.88
C LYS A 29 -15.44 -2.51 0.66
N PHE A 30 -15.23 -3.82 0.57
CA PHE A 30 -14.54 -4.46 -0.53
C PHE A 30 -15.42 -5.57 -1.11
N LEU A 31 -15.55 -5.59 -2.44
CA LEU A 31 -16.31 -6.61 -3.15
C LEU A 31 -15.40 -7.78 -3.51
N LEU A 32 -15.74 -8.98 -3.04
CA LEU A 32 -15.07 -10.23 -3.41
C LEU A 32 -15.48 -10.68 -4.82
N SER A 33 -15.05 -9.93 -5.84
CA SER A 33 -15.20 -10.28 -7.25
C SER A 33 -14.12 -9.61 -8.09
N VAL A 34 -13.82 -10.20 -9.25
CA VAL A 34 -12.95 -9.62 -10.27
C VAL A 34 -13.73 -9.39 -11.56
N GLU A 35 -13.21 -8.57 -12.46
CA GLU A 35 -13.81 -8.34 -13.76
C GLU A 35 -13.75 -9.61 -14.62
N ALA A 36 -14.83 -9.87 -15.37
CA ALA A 36 -14.89 -11.04 -16.24
C ALA A 36 -13.84 -10.93 -17.36
N GLY A 37 -12.95 -11.92 -17.45
CA GLY A 37 -11.86 -11.93 -18.43
C GLY A 37 -10.58 -11.24 -17.96
N SER A 38 -10.54 -10.69 -16.73
CA SER A 38 -9.28 -10.24 -16.14
C SER A 38 -8.46 -11.42 -15.60
N ASN A 39 -7.16 -11.19 -15.41
CA ASN A 39 -6.24 -12.14 -14.79
C ASN A 39 -6.07 -11.87 -13.28
N ASP A 40 -6.96 -11.08 -12.68
CA ASP A 40 -6.82 -10.63 -11.30
C ASP A 40 -7.19 -11.74 -10.31
N VAL A 41 -6.59 -11.67 -9.13
CA VAL A 41 -6.87 -12.59 -8.03
C VAL A 41 -7.20 -11.80 -6.77
N VAL A 42 -8.36 -12.10 -6.17
CA VAL A 42 -8.68 -11.61 -4.82
C VAL A 42 -7.92 -12.45 -3.80
N VAL A 43 -7.06 -11.80 -3.03
CA VAL A 43 -6.26 -12.45 -1.98
C VAL A 43 -6.72 -12.04 -0.59
N LYS A 44 -6.56 -12.96 0.37
CA LYS A 44 -6.62 -12.66 1.79
C LYS A 44 -5.21 -12.65 2.35
N THR A 45 -4.68 -11.47 2.64
CA THR A 45 -3.34 -11.32 3.23
C THR A 45 -3.30 -11.96 4.61
N LEU A 46 -2.40 -12.93 4.80
CA LEU A 46 -2.21 -13.64 6.07
C LEU A 46 -1.03 -13.10 6.87
N TYR A 47 0.03 -12.70 6.17
CA TYR A 47 1.28 -12.21 6.75
C TYR A 47 1.81 -11.04 5.90
N VAL A 48 2.53 -10.12 6.53
CA VAL A 48 3.15 -8.96 5.89
C VAL A 48 4.61 -8.91 6.32
N SER A 49 5.52 -8.74 5.35
CA SER A 49 6.93 -8.48 5.63
C SER A 49 7.16 -7.00 5.87
N ILE A 50 8.05 -6.67 6.82
CA ILE A 50 8.51 -5.32 7.07
C ILE A 50 9.99 -5.24 6.69
N ASP A 51 10.25 -4.85 5.45
CA ASP A 51 11.59 -4.79 4.89
C ASP A 51 12.16 -3.37 4.94
N PRO A 52 13.47 -3.19 5.21
CA PRO A 52 14.08 -1.87 5.33
C PRO A 52 13.85 -0.94 4.14
N TYR A 53 13.72 -1.47 2.92
CA TYR A 53 13.53 -0.63 1.73
C TYR A 53 12.17 0.08 1.67
N GLN A 54 11.16 -0.39 2.41
CA GLN A 54 9.81 0.19 2.38
C GLN A 54 9.79 1.66 2.82
N ILE A 55 10.68 2.07 3.73
CA ILE A 55 10.77 3.46 4.18
C ILE A 55 11.06 4.42 3.01
N ASN A 56 11.89 4.00 2.05
CA ASN A 56 12.24 4.84 0.91
C ASN A 56 11.07 5.01 -0.06
N ARG A 57 10.11 4.09 -0.04
CA ARG A 57 8.88 4.21 -0.82
C ARG A 57 7.90 5.20 -0.20
N MET A 58 7.98 5.44 1.11
CA MET A 58 7.11 6.38 1.82
C MET A 58 7.58 7.85 1.74
N LYS A 59 8.84 8.08 1.34
CA LYS A 59 9.42 9.43 1.17
C LYS A 59 8.78 10.18 0.00
N SER A 60 8.71 11.50 0.10
CA SER A 60 8.32 12.37 -1.02
C SER A 60 9.30 12.26 -2.18
N PHE A 61 10.57 12.01 -1.85
CA PHE A 61 11.62 11.71 -2.81
C PHE A 61 12.65 10.74 -2.22
N SER A 62 12.98 9.69 -2.98
CA SER A 62 14.18 8.87 -2.76
C SER A 62 14.78 8.46 -4.10
N SER A 63 16.10 8.53 -4.23
CA SER A 63 16.81 8.06 -5.43
C SER A 63 16.53 6.58 -5.73
N SER A 64 16.25 5.78 -4.69
CA SER A 64 15.90 4.36 -4.84
C SER A 64 14.55 4.13 -5.52
N GLN A 65 13.65 5.12 -5.55
CA GLN A 65 12.32 4.96 -6.15
C GLN A 65 12.37 4.69 -7.66
N LYS A 66 13.50 5.01 -8.30
CA LYS A 66 13.76 4.74 -9.72
C LYS A 66 14.62 3.49 -9.95
N ALA A 67 15.00 2.78 -8.90
CA ALA A 67 15.89 1.62 -9.02
C ALA A 67 15.20 0.38 -9.62
N SER A 68 13.89 0.23 -9.40
CA SER A 68 13.08 -0.84 -10.00
C SER A 68 11.60 -0.49 -9.97
N SER A 69 10.79 -1.21 -10.75
CA SER A 69 9.32 -1.12 -10.69
C SER A 69 8.74 -1.46 -9.32
N PHE A 70 9.44 -2.26 -8.50
CA PHE A 70 9.00 -2.62 -7.15
C PHE A 70 9.35 -1.57 -6.08
N ALA A 71 10.20 -0.60 -6.41
CA ALA A 71 10.63 0.45 -5.50
C ALA A 71 9.85 1.76 -5.65
N VAL A 72 8.82 1.78 -6.50
CA VAL A 72 8.00 2.98 -6.77
C VAL A 72 7.43 3.55 -5.46
N GLY A 73 7.40 4.87 -5.39
CA GLY A 73 6.86 5.61 -4.24
C GLY A 73 5.39 5.28 -3.97
N ILE A 74 5.02 5.32 -2.69
CA ILE A 74 3.65 5.12 -2.21
C ILE A 74 2.98 6.48 -2.17
N THR A 75 1.85 6.63 -2.87
CA THR A 75 0.99 7.81 -2.75
C THR A 75 0.27 7.78 -1.39
N PRO A 76 0.34 8.84 -0.57
CA PRO A 76 -0.39 8.90 0.69
C PRO A 76 -1.91 8.75 0.52
N GLY A 77 -2.54 8.04 1.46
CA GLY A 77 -3.99 7.83 1.50
C GLY A 77 -4.54 6.82 0.48
N GLU A 78 -3.74 6.39 -0.50
CA GLU A 78 -4.14 5.46 -1.54
C GLU A 78 -3.74 4.02 -1.21
N VAL A 79 -4.62 3.09 -1.57
CA VAL A 79 -4.23 1.68 -1.70
C VAL A 79 -3.55 1.54 -3.05
N SER A 80 -2.30 1.06 -3.07
CA SER A 80 -1.58 0.85 -4.32
C SER A 80 -2.41 -0.04 -5.25
N HIS A 81 -2.93 0.54 -6.34
CA HIS A 81 -3.50 -0.23 -7.43
C HIS A 81 -2.35 -0.97 -8.09
N PHE A 82 -2.27 -2.28 -7.87
CA PHE A 82 -1.40 -3.14 -8.64
C PHE A 82 -2.06 -3.36 -10.00
N THR A 83 -1.75 -2.51 -10.98
CA THR A 83 -2.02 -2.72 -12.41
C THR A 83 -0.79 -3.25 -13.10
#